data_AF-A0A7U6RAC1-F1
#
_entry.id   AF-A0A7U6RAC1-F1
#
_cell.length_a   1.000
_cell.length_b   1.000
_cell.length_c   1.000
_cell.angle_alpha   90.00
_cell.angle_beta   90.00
_cell.angle_gamma   90.00
#
_symmetry.space_group_name_H-M   'P 1'
#
loop_
_entity.id
_entity.type
_entity.pdbx_description
1 polymer ?
#
loop_
_entity_poly.entity_id
_entity_poly.type
_entity_poly.pdbx_seq_one_letter_code
_entity_poly.pdbx_strand_id
1 'polypeptide(L)'
;MALAELNNASDQDALPGADEAAAFVNAEYIKMHQSTLRKLDMFANFFERTHDKSLKTKSKWYERNGVHPVVLVEIVKDHPIYTTVIVLSGLAIATVNFSRFWALFS
;
A
#
# COMPACT_ATOMS: atom_id res chain seq x y z
N MET A 1 7.73 -12.71 -10.79
CA MET A 1 8.95 -11.88 -10.71
C MET A 1 9.11 -11.40 -9.31
N ALA A 2 10.11 -11.92 -8.61
CA ALA A 2 10.47 -11.45 -7.28
C ALA A 2 11.04 -10.02 -7.38
N LEU A 3 10.94 -9.23 -6.31
CA LEU A 3 11.54 -7.89 -6.23
C LEU A 3 13.06 -7.92 -6.51
N ALA A 4 13.73 -9.00 -6.12
CA ALA A 4 15.14 -9.25 -6.37
C ALA A 4 15.46 -9.31 -7.87
N GLU A 5 14.71 -10.13 -8.61
CA GLU A 5 14.81 -10.30 -10.05
C GLU A 5 14.54 -8.98 -10.80
N LEU A 6 13.54 -8.22 -10.35
CA LEU A 6 13.19 -6.92 -10.94
C LEU A 6 14.30 -5.87 -10.77
N ASN A 7 15.10 -6.01 -9.72
CA ASN A 7 16.16 -5.08 -9.34
C ASN A 7 17.57 -5.63 -9.63
N ASN A 8 17.69 -6.80 -10.27
CA ASN A 8 18.96 -7.50 -10.48
C ASN A 8 19.77 -7.66 -9.18
N ALA A 9 19.10 -7.86 -8.05
CA ALA A 9 19.77 -8.24 -6.81
C ALA A 9 20.13 -9.72 -6.90
N SER A 10 21.40 -10.05 -6.65
CA SER A 10 21.87 -11.45 -6.66
C SER A 10 21.22 -12.23 -5.52
N ASP A 11 20.63 -13.38 -5.83
CA ASP A 11 19.99 -14.31 -4.91
C ASP A 11 20.75 -15.65 -4.81
N GLN A 12 21.94 -15.76 -5.41
CA GLN A 12 22.67 -17.02 -5.61
C GLN A 12 22.90 -17.88 -4.36
N ASP A 13 22.90 -17.28 -3.17
CA ASP A 13 23.15 -17.97 -1.90
C ASP A 13 21.95 -17.93 -0.94
N ALA A 14 20.82 -17.33 -1.37
CA ALA A 14 19.63 -17.23 -0.55
C ALA A 14 18.86 -18.55 -0.62
N LEU A 15 18.88 -19.31 0.47
CA LEU A 15 18.11 -20.56 0.54
C LEU A 15 16.62 -20.27 0.70
N PRO A 16 15.74 -20.98 -0.04
CA PRO A 16 14.31 -21.05 0.24
C PRO A 16 14.07 -21.53 1.67
N GLY A 17 12.94 -21.14 2.27
CA GLY A 17 12.66 -21.46 3.67
C GLY A 17 12.63 -22.97 3.99
N ALA A 18 12.20 -23.79 3.03
CA ALA A 18 12.23 -25.25 3.18
C ALA A 18 13.66 -25.80 3.25
N ASP A 19 14.56 -25.28 2.41
CA ASP A 19 15.96 -25.72 2.34
C ASP A 19 16.77 -25.19 3.53
N GLU A 20 16.43 -24.01 4.05
CA GLU A 20 17.03 -23.46 5.27
C GLU A 20 16.62 -24.26 6.52
N ALA A 21 15.35 -24.70 6.59
CA ALA A 21 14.88 -25.61 7.64
C ALA A 21 15.58 -26.98 7.56
N ALA A 22 15.76 -27.52 6.34
CA ALA A 22 16.52 -28.76 6.14
C ALA A 22 17.99 -28.61 6.53
N ALA A 23 18.64 -27.49 6.17
CA ALA A 23 20.01 -27.19 6.57
C ALA A 23 20.16 -27.09 8.09
N PHE A 24 19.16 -26.56 8.79
CA PHE A 24 19.15 -26.53 10.26
C PHE A 24 19.07 -27.93 10.87
N VAL A 25 18.19 -28.80 10.35
CA VAL A 25 18.05 -30.19 10.81
C VAL A 25 19.32 -31.00 10.55
N ASN A 26 19.98 -30.76 9.41
CA ASN A 26 21.21 -31.43 9.02
C ASN A 26 22.48 -30.81 9.65
N ALA A 27 22.34 -29.85 10.58
CA ALA A 27 23.44 -29.14 11.24
C ALA A 27 24.40 -28.39 10.28
N GLU A 28 23.92 -28.00 9.10
CA GLU A 28 24.66 -27.21 8.09
C GLU A 28 24.62 -25.71 8.42
N TYR A 29 25.09 -25.32 9.61
CA TYR A 29 24.94 -23.94 10.11
C TYR A 29 25.67 -22.88 9.27
N ILE A 30 26.79 -23.23 8.65
CA ILE A 30 27.54 -22.29 7.78
C ILE A 30 26.69 -21.87 6.59
N LYS A 31 26.00 -22.84 5.97
CA LYS A 31 25.14 -22.62 4.82
C LYS A 31 23.91 -21.78 5.19
N MET A 32 23.33 -22.05 6.36
CA MET A 32 22.24 -21.23 6.93
C MET A 32 22.70 -19.78 7.19
N HIS A 33 23.89 -19.59 7.75
CA HIS A 33 24.45 -18.27 8.02
C HIS A 33 24.70 -17.49 6.73
N GLN A 34 25.26 -18.13 5.70
CA GLN A 34 25.46 -17.52 4.38
C GLN A 34 24.14 -17.08 3.74
N SER A 35 23.10 -17.93 3.81
CA SER A 35 21.74 -17.59 3.38
C SER A 35 21.19 -16.37 4.12
N THR A 36 21.39 -16.32 5.44
CA THR A 36 20.93 -15.20 6.28
C THR A 36 21.64 -13.89 5.90
N LEU A 37 22.96 -13.92 5.70
CA LEU A 37 23.73 -12.77 5.26
C LEU A 37 23.28 -12.29 3.87
N ARG A 38 23.01 -13.21 2.94
CA ARG A 38 22.52 -12.85 1.60
C ARG A 38 21.15 -12.18 1.65
N LYS A 39 20.23 -12.65 2.50
CA LYS A 39 18.92 -11.99 2.70
C LYS A 39 19.07 -10.58 3.27
N LEU A 40 19.99 -10.39 4.23
CA LEU A 40 20.30 -9.07 4.78
C LEU A 40 20.87 -8.11 3.73
N ASP A 41 21.81 -8.58 2.91
CA ASP A 41 22.38 -7.82 1.80
C ASP A 41 21.31 -7.38 0.78
N MET A 42 20.38 -8.29 0.45
CA MET A 42 19.23 -7.96 -0.39
C MET A 42 18.35 -6.87 0.22
N PHE A 43 18.08 -6.93 1.53
CA PHE A 43 17.31 -5.89 2.21
C PHE A 43 18.03 -4.55 2.24
N ALA A 44 19.33 -4.53 2.53
CA ALA A 44 20.14 -3.31 2.51
C ALA A 44 20.05 -2.63 1.12
N ASN A 45 20.23 -3.41 0.05
CA ASN A 45 20.13 -2.94 -1.33
C ASN A 45 18.74 -2.34 -1.64
N PHE A 46 17.67 -3.01 -1.19
CA PHE A 46 16.31 -2.49 -1.38
C PHE A 46 16.07 -1.20 -0.60
N PHE A 47 16.60 -1.07 0.62
CA PHE A 47 16.44 0.15 1.41
C PHE A 47 17.22 1.33 0.83
N GLU A 48 18.46 1.12 0.39
CA GLU A 48 19.23 2.16 -0.31
C GLU A 48 18.49 2.64 -1.56
N ARG A 49 18.02 1.73 -2.41
CA ARG A 49 17.26 2.11 -3.62
C ARG A 49 15.91 2.74 -3.32
N THR A 50 15.31 2.41 -2.19
CA THR A 50 14.07 3.06 -1.73
C THR A 50 14.36 4.50 -1.33
N HIS A 51 15.45 4.72 -0.58
CA HIS A 51 15.91 6.04 -0.21
C HIS A 51 16.25 6.90 -1.44
N ASP A 52 16.97 6.33 -2.40
CA ASP A 52 17.35 6.97 -3.66
C ASP A 52 16.20 7.09 -4.67
N LYS A 53 15.00 6.59 -4.33
CA LYS A 53 13.80 6.51 -5.18
C LYS A 53 14.00 5.79 -6.53
N SER A 54 15.09 5.02 -6.65
CA SER A 54 15.51 4.28 -7.84
C SER A 54 15.01 2.83 -7.86
N LEU A 55 14.36 2.36 -6.78
CA LEU A 55 13.81 1.01 -6.69
C LEU A 55 12.77 0.75 -7.78
N LYS A 56 13.00 -0.27 -8.61
CA LYS A 56 12.05 -0.72 -9.61
C LYS A 56 10.97 -1.54 -8.92
N THR A 57 9.72 -1.14 -9.09
CA THR A 57 8.55 -1.85 -8.57
C THR A 57 7.50 -1.98 -9.68
N LYS A 58 6.65 -3.00 -9.61
CA LYS A 58 5.47 -3.15 -10.49
C LYS A 58 4.24 -2.41 -9.96
N SER A 59 4.41 -1.35 -9.16
CA SER A 59 3.30 -0.59 -8.59
C SER A 59 2.76 0.45 -9.57
N LYS A 60 1.45 0.69 -9.54
CA LYS A 60 0.83 1.81 -10.27
C LYS A 60 1.18 3.13 -9.57
N TRP A 61 1.19 4.23 -10.32
CA TRP A 61 1.51 5.57 -9.78
C TRP A 61 0.64 5.94 -8.56
N TYR A 62 -0.64 5.58 -8.56
CA TYR A 62 -1.56 5.87 -7.45
C TYR A 62 -1.26 5.06 -6.17
N GLU A 63 -0.80 3.81 -6.31
CA GLU A 63 -0.38 2.96 -5.18
C GLU A 63 0.93 3.47 -4.58
N ARG A 64 1.86 3.94 -5.43
CA ARG A 64 3.14 4.52 -5.00
C ARG A 64 2.96 5.87 -4.28
N ASN A 65 2.01 6.70 -4.70
CA ASN A 65 1.76 8.02 -4.10
C ASN A 65 0.72 8.00 -2.98
N GLY A 66 0.25 6.82 -2.54
CA GLY A 66 -0.65 6.69 -1.40
C GLY A 66 -2.00 7.38 -1.61
N VAL A 67 -2.48 7.48 -2.86
CA VAL A 67 -3.77 8.09 -3.16
C VAL A 67 -4.87 7.11 -2.76
N HIS A 68 -5.22 7.10 -1.47
CA HIS A 68 -6.31 6.29 -0.96
C HIS A 68 -7.64 7.04 -1.13
N PRO A 69 -8.73 6.39 -1.58
CA PRO A 69 -10.04 7.03 -1.69
C PRO A 69 -10.53 7.66 -0.37
N VAL A 70 -10.06 7.14 0.76
CA VAL A 70 -10.33 7.67 2.11
C VAL A 70 -9.75 9.07 2.31
N VAL A 71 -8.58 9.38 1.72
CA VAL A 71 -7.96 10.71 1.83
C VAL A 71 -8.86 11.79 1.22
N LEU A 72 -9.59 11.47 0.14
CA LEU A 72 -10.57 12.39 -0.44
C LEU A 72 -11.75 12.66 0.52
N VAL A 73 -12.24 11.64 1.21
CA VAL A 73 -13.31 11.78 2.21
C VAL A 73 -12.83 12.59 3.41
N GLU A 74 -11.59 12.37 3.85
CA GLU A 74 -10.98 13.07 4.97
C GLU A 74 -10.75 14.56 4.66
N ILE A 75 -10.22 14.89 3.47
CA ILE A 75 -10.08 16.30 3.01
C ILE A 75 -11.43 17.02 2.98
N VAL A 76 -12.50 16.35 2.52
CA VAL A 76 -13.85 16.93 2.50
C VAL A 76 -14.40 17.14 3.91
N LYS A 77 -14.06 16.25 4.85
CA LYS A 77 -14.53 16.29 6.23
C LYS A 77 -13.78 17.32 7.09
N ASP A 78 -12.48 17.49 6.85
CA ASP A 78 -11.63 18.41 7.61
C ASP A 78 -11.91 19.88 7.29
N HIS A 79 -12.46 20.18 6.11
CA HIS A 79 -12.82 21.54 5.76
C HIS A 79 -14.27 21.87 6.15
N PRO A 80 -14.50 22.78 7.13
CA PRO A 80 -15.84 23.11 7.63
C PRO A 80 -16.75 23.76 6.57
N ILE A 81 -16.17 24.31 5.50
CA ILE A 81 -16.92 24.93 4.40
C ILE A 81 -17.61 23.85 3.55
N TYR A 82 -16.92 22.76 3.21
CA TYR A 82 -17.48 21.70 2.37
C TYR A 82 -18.56 20.92 3.11
N THR A 83 -18.34 20.61 4.39
CA THR A 83 -19.36 19.94 5.22
C THR A 83 -20.64 20.79 5.32
N THR A 84 -20.51 22.11 5.50
CA THR A 84 -21.67 23.03 5.55
C THR A 84 -22.44 23.05 4.23
N VAL A 85 -21.76 23.12 3.08
CA VAL A 85 -22.41 23.15 1.76
C VAL A 85 -23.16 21.83 1.47
N ILE A 86 -22.58 20.69 1.83
CA ILE A 86 -23.19 19.37 1.62
C ILE A 86 -24.46 19.22 2.47
N VAL A 87 -24.41 19.63 3.74
CA VAL A 87 -25.57 19.55 4.65
C VAL A 87 -26.69 20.50 4.18
N LEU A 88 -26.36 21.75 3.83
CA LEU A 88 -27.35 22.72 3.36
C LEU A 88 -28.01 22.31 2.05
N SER A 89 -27.24 21.77 1.11
CA SER A 89 -27.80 21.27 -0.16
C SER A 89 -28.71 20.07 0.04
N GLY A 90 -28.35 19.13 0.92
CA GLY A 90 -29.20 18.00 1.30
C GLY A 90 -30.53 18.44 1.93
N LEU A 91 -30.49 19.40 2.85
CA LEU A 91 -31.70 19.96 3.48
C LEU A 91 -32.60 20.67 2.47
N ALA A 92 -32.01 21.49 1.57
CA ALA A 92 -32.77 22.18 0.53
C ALA A 92 -33.50 21.19 -0.40
N ILE A 93 -32.82 20.13 -0.85
CA ILE A 93 -33.42 19.08 -1.69
C ILE A 93 -34.54 18.36 -0.94
N ALA A 94 -34.33 18.02 0.33
CA ALA A 94 -35.35 17.38 1.16
C ALA A 94 -36.61 18.25 1.31
N THR A 95 -36.44 19.55 1.58
CA THR A 95 -37.57 20.48 1.69
C THR A 95 -38.34 20.64 0.38
N VAL A 96 -37.66 20.68 -0.77
CA VAL A 96 -38.30 20.76 -2.09
C VAL A 96 -39.03 19.46 -2.43
N ASN A 97 -38.45 18.30 -2.11
CA ASN A 97 -39.13 17.03 -2.35
C ASN A 97 -40.33 16.83 -1.41
N PHE A 98 -40.23 17.26 -0.15
CA PHE A 98 -41.35 17.16 0.79
C PHE A 98 -42.52 18.07 0.39
N SER A 99 -42.24 19.30 -0.05
CA SER A 99 -43.30 20.20 -0.54
C SER A 99 -43.97 19.68 -1.81
N ARG A 100 -43.21 19.07 -2.73
CA ARG A 100 -43.76 18.42 -3.94
C ARG A 100 -44.56 17.17 -3.61
N PHE A 101 -44.12 16.37 -2.63
CA PHE A 101 -44.84 15.18 -2.17
C PHE A 101 -46.16 15.56 -1.49
N TRP A 102 -46.16 16.59 -0.65
CA TRP A 102 -47.37 17.08 0.02
C TRP A 102 -48.39 17.63 -1.00
N ALA A 103 -47.92 18.37 -2.01
CA ALA A 103 -48.77 18.90 -3.08
C ALA A 103 -49.37 17.82 -4.01
N LEU A 104 -48.85 16.60 -3.99
CA LEU A 104 -49.42 15.46 -4.72
C LEU A 104 -50.54 14.75 -3.94
N PHE A 105 -50.64 14.98 -2.63
CA PHE A 105 -51.61 14.31 -1.74
C PHE A 105 -52.75 15.23 -1.26
N SER A 106 -52.66 16.54 -1.52
CA SER A 106 -53.77 17.51 -1.36
C SER A 106 -54.51 17.73 -2.67
#